data_AF-A0A9D9VAY8-F1
#
_entry.id   AF-A0A9D9VAY8-F1
#
_cell.length_a   1.000
_cell.length_b   1.000
_cell.length_c   1.000
_cell.angle_alpha   90.00
_cell.angle_beta   90.00
_cell.angle_gamma   90.00
#
_symmetry.space_group_name_H-M   'P 1'
#
loop_
_entity.id
_entity.type
_entity.pdbx_description
1 polymer ?
#
loop_
_entity_poly.entity_id
_entity_poly.type
_entity_poly.pdbx_seq_one_letter_code
_entity_poly.pdbx_strand_id
1 'polypeptide(L)'
;MVFIALPALQRNQRDTQRKNDLNRELTAVRNYQANNKNQVPTGNWRVIFASYLNPDNNSEFKDPDGSDYDFSGTNYTAANGEYIRKRKHDNGQSLIIVYWGASCGEGKLQQKQGNNSIALSMTLDGGGVYCVNN
;
A
#
# COMPACT_ATOMS: atom_id res chain seq x y z
N MET A 1 1.42 30.84 25.30
CA MET A 1 0.43 29.76 25.09
C MET A 1 1.14 28.56 24.48
N VAL A 2 1.51 27.57 25.28
CA VAL A 2 2.19 26.35 24.81
C VAL A 2 1.12 25.31 24.50
N PHE A 3 0.92 25.02 23.22
CA PHE A 3 -0.01 24.00 22.77
C PHE A 3 0.51 22.61 23.17
N ILE A 4 -0.09 22.03 24.22
CA ILE A 4 0.16 20.64 24.66
C ILE A 4 -0.71 19.61 23.90
N ALA A 5 -1.39 20.01 22.81
CA ALA A 5 -2.27 19.14 22.02
C ALA A 5 -1.69 18.69 20.65
N LEU A 6 -0.37 18.72 20.46
CA LEU A 6 0.25 18.45 19.16
C LEU A 6 0.71 17.01 18.84
N PRO A 7 0.69 15.99 19.73
CA PRO A 7 1.01 14.63 19.29
C PRO A 7 -0.06 14.01 18.39
N ALA A 8 -1.34 14.32 18.64
CA ALA A 8 -2.47 13.67 17.97
C ALA A 8 -2.70 14.23 16.55
N LEU A 9 -2.61 15.55 16.38
CA LEU A 9 -2.81 16.18 15.07
C LEU A 9 -1.72 15.78 14.06
N GLN A 10 -0.47 15.70 14.51
CA GLN A 10 0.65 15.29 13.67
C GLN A 10 0.52 13.82 13.23
N ARG A 11 0.02 12.93 14.09
CA ARG A 11 -0.28 11.53 13.71
C ARG A 11 -1.39 11.44 12.67
N ASN A 12 -2.47 12.19 12.84
CA ASN A 12 -3.58 12.19 11.89
C ASN A 12 -3.17 12.72 10.51
N GLN A 13 -2.29 13.72 10.45
CA GLN A 13 -1.74 14.22 9.19
C GLN A 13 -0.88 13.17 8.48
N ARG A 14 0.01 12.47 9.20
CA ARG A 14 0.81 11.37 8.62
C ARG A 14 -0.05 10.21 8.14
N ASP A 15 -1.03 9.77 8.93
CA ASP A 15 -1.93 8.69 8.52
C ASP A 15 -2.76 9.09 7.28
N THR A 16 -3.15 10.36 7.16
CA THR A 16 -3.82 10.87 5.96
C THR A 16 -2.90 10.86 4.76
N GLN A 17 -1.64 11.28 4.92
CA GLN A 17 -0.65 11.25 3.85
C GLN A 17 -0.35 9.82 3.38
N ARG A 18 -0.13 8.87 4.31
CA ARG A 18 0.06 7.45 4.00
C ARG A 18 -1.11 6.85 3.21
N LYS A 19 -2.35 7.18 3.59
CA LYS A 19 -3.55 6.77 2.83
C LYS A 19 -3.56 7.35 1.43
N ASN A 20 -3.19 8.61 1.27
CA ASN A 20 -3.10 9.25 -0.04
C ASN A 20 -2.00 8.61 -0.89
N ASP A 21 -0.85 8.27 -0.31
CA ASP A 21 0.24 7.57 -0.98
C ASP A 21 -0.20 6.18 -1.44
N LEU A 22 -0.88 5.39 -0.60
CA LEU A 22 -1.44 4.10 -1.02
C LEU A 22 -2.46 4.25 -2.16
N ASN A 23 -3.25 5.33 -2.19
CA ASN A 23 -4.17 5.61 -3.30
C ASN A 23 -3.45 6.04 -4.59
N ARG A 24 -2.35 6.79 -4.48
CA ARG A 24 -1.46 7.09 -5.62
C ARG A 24 -0.87 5.80 -6.16
N GLU A 25 -0.46 4.89 -5.28
CA GLU A 25 0.04 3.59 -5.68
C GLU A 25 -1.01 2.76 -6.42
N LEU A 26 -2.23 2.68 -5.88
CA LEU A 26 -3.34 2.02 -6.57
C LEU A 26 -3.60 2.62 -7.97
N THR A 27 -3.46 3.93 -8.11
CA THR A 27 -3.60 4.61 -9.40
C THR A 27 -2.51 4.18 -10.38
N ALA A 28 -1.27 4.02 -9.91
CA ALA A 28 -0.19 3.47 -10.73
C ALA A 28 -0.46 2.02 -11.16
N VAL A 29 -1.00 1.17 -10.27
CA VAL A 29 -1.44 -0.19 -10.63
C VAL A 29 -2.46 -0.14 -11.78
N ARG A 30 -3.46 0.74 -11.68
CA ARG A 30 -4.49 0.90 -12.71
C ARG A 30 -3.93 1.39 -14.03
N ASN A 31 -2.96 2.31 -14.00
CA ASN A 31 -2.26 2.77 -15.20
C ASN A 31 -1.42 1.66 -15.84
N TYR A 32 -0.76 0.82 -15.04
CA TYR A 32 -0.08 -0.37 -15.56
C TYR A 32 -1.08 -1.32 -16.23
N GLN A 33 -2.21 -1.60 -15.57
CA GLN A 33 -3.25 -2.47 -16.12
C GLN A 33 -3.81 -1.94 -17.44
N ALA A 34 -4.09 -0.65 -17.53
CA ALA A 34 -4.56 -0.01 -18.76
C ALA A 34 -3.57 -0.20 -19.92
N ASN A 35 -2.27 -0.11 -19.65
CA ASN A 35 -1.22 -0.26 -20.66
C ASN A 35 -0.87 -1.72 -20.99
N ASN A 36 -1.17 -2.66 -20.09
CA ASN A 36 -0.78 -4.07 -20.21
C ASN A 36 -1.98 -5.02 -20.32
N LYS A 37 -3.04 -4.61 -21.03
CA LYS A 37 -4.23 -5.46 -21.32
C LYS A 37 -4.89 -6.03 -20.05
N ASN A 38 -5.03 -5.20 -19.01
CA ASN A 38 -5.56 -5.57 -17.70
C ASN A 38 -4.74 -6.63 -16.95
N GLN A 39 -3.48 -6.87 -17.33
CA GLN A 39 -2.60 -7.73 -16.56
C GLN A 39 -2.07 -7.00 -15.32
N VAL A 40 -1.90 -7.76 -14.26
CA VAL A 40 -1.28 -7.26 -13.03
C VAL A 40 0.24 -7.37 -13.10
N PRO A 41 0.96 -6.45 -12.46
CA PRO A 41 2.40 -6.59 -12.27
C PRO A 41 2.73 -7.92 -11.59
N THR A 42 3.51 -8.76 -12.25
CA THR A 42 4.05 -10.01 -11.69
C THR A 42 5.58 -9.92 -11.74
N GLY A 43 6.24 -9.77 -10.59
CA GLY A 43 7.68 -9.55 -10.53
C GLY A 43 8.10 -8.63 -9.38
N ASN A 44 9.28 -8.02 -9.49
CA ASN A 44 9.77 -7.07 -8.49
C ASN A 44 8.89 -5.81 -8.50
N TRP A 45 7.96 -5.77 -7.53
CA TRP A 45 7.02 -4.68 -7.36
C TRP A 45 7.75 -3.33 -7.31
N ARG A 46 8.86 -3.22 -6.57
CA ARG A 46 9.61 -1.97 -6.48
C ARG A 46 10.04 -1.40 -7.84
N VAL A 47 10.47 -2.25 -8.78
CA VAL A 47 10.94 -1.82 -10.11
C VAL A 47 9.77 -1.38 -10.99
N ILE A 48 8.69 -2.17 -11.00
CA ILE A 48 7.51 -1.85 -11.81
C ILE A 48 6.89 -0.54 -11.30
N PHE A 49 6.89 -0.32 -9.99
CA PHE A 49 6.30 0.87 -9.38
C PHE A 49 7.15 2.12 -9.54
N ALA A 50 8.48 1.99 -9.48
CA ALA A 50 9.39 3.08 -9.82
C ALA A 50 9.09 3.66 -11.22
N SER A 51 8.78 2.82 -12.21
CA SER A 51 8.47 3.29 -13.57
C SER A 51 7.17 4.12 -13.70
N TYR A 52 6.21 3.97 -12.79
CA TYR A 52 4.90 4.65 -12.88
C TYR A 52 4.65 5.72 -11.81
N LEU A 53 5.25 5.57 -10.62
CA LEU A 53 5.17 6.57 -9.54
C LEU A 53 6.37 7.51 -9.49
N ASN A 54 7.50 7.08 -10.03
CA ASN A 54 8.74 7.84 -9.97
C ASN A 54 9.59 7.71 -11.24
N PRO A 55 9.05 8.06 -12.42
CA PRO A 55 9.76 7.89 -13.69
C PRO A 55 11.07 8.69 -13.76
N ASP A 56 11.20 9.76 -12.96
CA ASP A 56 12.36 10.65 -12.94
C ASP A 56 13.35 10.38 -11.79
N ASN A 57 13.18 9.28 -11.02
CA ASN A 57 13.90 9.01 -9.76
C ASN A 57 13.84 10.16 -8.74
N ASN A 58 12.85 11.05 -8.86
CA ASN A 58 12.59 12.08 -7.89
C ASN A 58 11.91 11.49 -6.64
N SER A 59 12.53 11.66 -5.48
CA SER A 59 12.22 11.01 -4.20
C SER A 59 10.86 11.38 -3.56
N GLU A 60 9.79 11.59 -4.33
CA GLU A 60 8.50 12.12 -3.89
C GLU A 60 7.56 11.07 -3.26
N PHE A 61 7.85 9.79 -3.43
CA PHE A 61 7.09 8.70 -2.80
C PHE A 61 7.85 8.18 -1.57
N LYS A 62 7.80 8.98 -0.50
CA LYS A 62 8.40 8.66 0.80
C LYS A 62 7.33 8.64 1.87
N ASP A 63 7.54 7.80 2.87
CA ASP A 63 6.73 7.82 4.08
C ASP A 63 6.82 9.21 4.73
N PRO A 64 5.77 9.68 5.43
CA PRO A 64 5.81 10.98 6.11
C PRO A 64 6.92 11.14 7.16
N ASP A 65 7.57 10.05 7.57
CA ASP A 65 8.78 10.07 8.40
C ASP A 65 10.09 10.32 7.62
N GLY A 66 10.02 10.39 6.29
CA GLY A 66 11.14 10.60 5.37
C GLY A 66 11.81 9.32 4.86
N SER A 67 11.40 8.15 5.36
CA SER A 67 11.90 6.86 4.91
C SER A 67 11.25 6.41 3.59
N ASP A 68 11.91 5.52 2.87
CA ASP A 68 11.32 4.90 1.69
C ASP A 68 10.31 3.84 2.12
N TYR A 69 9.20 3.73 1.37
CA TYR A 69 8.30 2.59 1.50
C TYR A 69 8.98 1.32 0.99
N ASP A 70 8.83 0.25 1.74
CA ASP A 70 9.19 -1.08 1.27
C ASP A 70 7.95 -1.85 0.80
N PHE A 71 8.16 -2.90 -0.01
CA PHE A 71 7.08 -3.63 -0.67
C PHE A 71 7.20 -5.14 -0.45
N SER A 72 6.10 -5.78 -0.07
CA SER A 72 6.01 -7.23 0.05
C SER A 72 4.83 -7.76 -0.76
N GLY A 73 5.11 -8.62 -1.73
CA GLY A 73 4.09 -9.27 -2.54
C GLY A 73 3.71 -10.65 -2.02
N THR A 74 2.42 -10.96 -1.98
CA THR A 74 1.93 -12.31 -1.67
C THR A 74 0.65 -12.62 -2.44
N ASN A 75 0.43 -13.90 -2.80
CA ASN A 75 -0.84 -14.30 -3.39
C ASN A 75 -1.93 -14.40 -2.32
N TYR A 76 -3.18 -14.15 -2.71
CA TYR A 76 -4.32 -14.53 -1.89
C TYR A 76 -4.27 -16.04 -1.64
N THR A 77 -4.40 -16.42 -0.38
CA THR A 77 -4.67 -17.79 0.03
C THR A 77 -5.80 -17.74 1.04
N ALA A 78 -6.60 -18.81 1.15
CA ALA A 78 -7.67 -18.86 2.15
C ALA A 78 -7.14 -18.62 3.58
N ALA A 79 -5.89 -19.02 3.88
CA ALA A 79 -5.22 -18.76 5.15
C ALA A 79 -4.79 -17.29 5.35
N ASN A 80 -4.53 -16.55 4.25
CA ASN A 80 -4.26 -15.10 4.28
C ASN A 80 -5.54 -14.25 4.16
N GLY A 81 -6.64 -14.85 3.70
CA GLY A 81 -7.95 -14.22 3.53
C GLY A 81 -8.66 -13.88 4.84
N GLU A 82 -8.14 -14.36 5.96
CA GLU A 82 -8.80 -14.15 7.25
C GLU A 82 -8.47 -12.77 7.85
N TYR A 83 -7.28 -12.21 7.57
CA TYR A 83 -6.84 -10.93 8.15
C TYR A 83 -5.89 -10.15 7.22
N ILE A 84 -6.04 -8.83 7.19
CA ILE A 84 -5.03 -7.97 6.56
C ILE A 84 -3.81 -7.87 7.48
N ARG A 85 -2.64 -8.23 6.97
CA ARG A 85 -1.41 -8.32 7.78
C ARG A 85 -0.97 -6.93 8.26
N LYS A 86 -0.84 -6.77 9.58
CA LYS A 86 -0.11 -5.66 10.21
C LYS A 86 1.37 -6.00 10.23
N ARG A 87 2.12 -5.60 9.21
CA ARG A 87 3.58 -5.76 9.18
C ARG A 87 4.26 -4.41 8.97
N LYS A 88 5.46 -4.33 9.54
CA LYS A 88 6.51 -3.40 9.16
C LYS A 88 7.65 -4.23 8.60
N HIS A 89 8.53 -3.62 7.82
CA HIS A 89 9.76 -4.30 7.42
C HIS A 89 10.67 -4.48 8.66
N ASP A 90 11.59 -5.44 8.65
CA ASP A 90 12.41 -5.80 9.82
C ASP A 90 13.32 -4.66 10.30
N ASN A 91 13.59 -3.69 9.42
CA ASN A 91 14.31 -2.45 9.74
C ASN A 91 13.41 -1.33 10.30
N GLY A 92 12.12 -1.60 10.53
CA GLY A 92 11.15 -0.65 11.08
C GLY A 92 10.45 0.25 10.05
N GLN A 93 10.78 0.13 8.75
CA GLN A 93 10.16 0.91 7.67
C GLN A 93 8.68 0.56 7.45
N SER A 94 7.94 1.52 6.90
CA SER A 94 6.57 1.33 6.43
C SER A 94 6.55 0.32 5.27
N LEU A 95 5.80 -0.76 5.46
CA LEU A 95 5.67 -1.85 4.48
C LEU A 95 4.30 -1.77 3.79
N ILE A 96 4.33 -1.75 2.47
CA ILE A 96 3.15 -1.91 1.63
C ILE A 96 3.07 -3.37 1.18
N ILE A 97 1.93 -3.99 1.45
CA ILE A 97 1.69 -5.40 1.13
C ILE A 97 0.74 -5.48 -0.05
N VAL A 98 1.16 -6.23 -1.06
CA VAL A 98 0.44 -6.45 -2.30
C VAL A 98 -0.15 -7.85 -2.28
N TYR A 99 -1.45 -7.96 -2.52
CA TYR A 99 -2.18 -9.21 -2.56
C TYR A 99 -2.75 -9.45 -3.96
N TRP A 100 -2.18 -10.40 -4.69
CA TRP A 100 -2.72 -10.82 -5.99
C TRP A 100 -3.94 -11.73 -5.82
N GLY A 101 -4.98 -11.50 -6.61
CA GLY A 101 -6.25 -12.24 -6.54
C GLY A 101 -7.12 -11.89 -5.32
N ALA A 102 -6.89 -10.74 -4.69
CA ALA A 102 -7.62 -10.30 -3.50
C ALA A 102 -8.36 -8.97 -3.71
N SER A 103 -9.39 -8.73 -2.88
CA SER A 103 -10.02 -7.42 -2.67
C SER A 103 -10.08 -7.10 -1.17
N CYS A 104 -10.21 -5.81 -0.86
CA CYS A 104 -10.39 -5.36 0.52
C CYS A 104 -11.86 -5.53 0.92
N GLY A 105 -12.12 -6.32 1.96
CA GLY A 105 -13.43 -6.39 2.63
C GLY A 105 -13.44 -5.57 3.92
N GLU A 106 -14.45 -5.80 4.76
CA GLU A 106 -14.58 -5.20 6.10
C GLU A 106 -13.51 -5.77 7.06
N GLY A 107 -12.29 -5.20 7.00
CA GLY A 107 -11.18 -5.58 7.88
C GLY A 107 -10.47 -6.90 7.52
N LYS A 108 -10.91 -7.57 6.46
CA LYS A 108 -10.33 -8.83 5.96
C LYS A 108 -10.08 -8.78 4.45
N LEU A 109 -9.21 -9.65 3.97
CA LEU A 109 -9.01 -9.83 2.53
C LEU A 109 -10.05 -10.80 1.99
N GLN A 110 -10.63 -10.50 0.85
CA GLN A 110 -11.56 -11.40 0.19
C GLN A 110 -10.93 -11.92 -1.09
N GLN A 111 -11.22 -13.17 -1.44
CA GLN A 111 -10.83 -13.67 -2.74
C GLN A 111 -11.61 -12.92 -3.80
N LYS A 112 -10.92 -12.36 -4.79
CA LYS A 112 -11.56 -11.80 -5.97
C LYS A 112 -11.24 -12.69 -7.16
N GLN A 113 -12.29 -13.14 -7.84
CA GLN A 113 -12.17 -14.03 -8.98
C GLN A 113 -11.61 -13.23 -10.16
N GLY A 114 -10.42 -13.61 -10.64
CA GLY A 114 -9.75 -12.97 -11.78
C GLY A 114 -8.26 -12.70 -11.53
N ASN A 115 -7.43 -12.99 -12.53
CA ASN A 115 -5.98 -12.82 -12.45
C ASN A 115 -5.53 -11.35 -12.45
N ASN A 116 -6.47 -10.40 -12.58
CA ASN A 116 -6.22 -8.97 -12.65
C ASN A 116 -6.56 -8.22 -11.35
N SER A 117 -6.95 -8.94 -10.30
CA SER A 117 -7.35 -8.30 -9.04
C SER A 117 -6.16 -8.14 -8.11
N ILE A 118 -5.97 -6.94 -7.56
CA ILE A 118 -4.98 -6.65 -6.53
C ILE A 118 -5.62 -5.88 -5.39
N ALA A 119 -5.27 -6.27 -4.16
CA ALA A 119 -5.43 -5.44 -2.98
C ALA A 119 -4.06 -4.97 -2.48
N LEU A 120 -3.97 -3.71 -2.06
CA LEU A 120 -2.82 -3.12 -1.41
C LEU A 120 -3.18 -2.79 0.03
N SER A 121 -2.26 -3.01 0.96
CA SER A 121 -2.48 -2.62 2.35
C SER A 121 -1.23 -2.08 3.01
N MET A 122 -1.40 -1.18 3.98
CA MET A 122 -0.34 -0.71 4.85
C MET A 122 -0.82 -0.52 6.29
N THR A 123 0.11 -0.60 7.24
CA THR A 123 -0.17 -0.31 8.65
C THR A 123 -0.07 1.20 8.90
N LEU A 124 -1.09 1.78 9.54
CA LEU A 124 -1.11 3.18 9.96
C LEU A 124 -0.45 3.35 11.33
N ASP A 125 0.02 4.56 11.65
CA ASP A 125 0.65 4.86 12.95
C ASP A 125 -0.35 4.71 14.11
N GLY A 126 -1.65 4.90 13.85
CA GLY A 126 -2.72 4.61 14.80
C GLY A 126 -2.95 3.11 15.08
N GLY A 127 -2.18 2.20 14.48
CA GLY A 127 -2.33 0.74 14.66
C GLY A 127 -3.46 0.12 13.83
N GLY A 128 -4.16 0.92 13.02
CA GLY A 128 -5.11 0.45 12.01
C GLY A 128 -4.41 -0.05 10.74
N VAL A 129 -5.15 -0.77 9.90
CA VAL A 129 -4.70 -1.12 8.54
C VAL A 129 -5.57 -0.39 7.55
N TYR A 130 -4.94 0.21 6.55
CA TYR A 130 -5.64 0.74 5.40
C TYR A 130 -5.46 -0.22 4.23
N CYS A 131 -6.57 -0.55 3.56
CA CYS A 131 -6.59 -1.46 2.43
C CYS A 131 -7.35 -0.81 1.29
N VAL A 132 -6.78 -0.86 0.09
CA VAL A 132 -7.41 -0.40 -1.15
C VAL A 132 -7.23 -1.44 -2.24
N ASN A 133 -8.20 -1.59 -3.13
CA ASN A 133 -8.12 -2.55 -4.23
C ASN A 133 -8.56 -1.90 -5.54
N ASN A 134 -8.17 -2.53 -6.65
CA ASN A 134 -8.55 -2.06 -7.97
C ASN A 134 -10.01 -2.36 -8.31
#